data_AF-A0A1I6F338-F1
#
_entry.id   AF-A0A1I6F338-F1
#
_cell.length_a   1.000
_cell.length_b   1.000
_cell.length_c   1.000
_cell.angle_alpha   90.00
_cell.angle_beta   90.00
_cell.angle_gamma   90.00
#
_symmetry.space_group_name_H-M   'P 1'
#
loop_
_entity.id
_entity.type
_entity.pdbx_description
1 polymer ?
#
loop_
_entity_poly.entity_id
_entity_poly.type
_entity_poly.pdbx_seq_one_letter_code
_entity_poly.pdbx_strand_id
1 'polypeptide(L)'
;MMIIGRGPAPAWVWVSAPRVERIRTRLALTGLPLIGMALVFGIALVVIGLNLPSSRSPINVIGVMTAGIGAFCAVLSGLSLATARSCAQGEYVDVNGARLVRRLLGVWWGGAIFCVLVAWFAEVMALNVKTRPVPFTAGAAVYLALLGLLIVLGGVAFFTAHRVLRAG
;
A
#
# COMPACT_ATOMS: atom_id res chain seq x y z
N MET A 1 -7.89 -14.99 -26.99
CA MET A 1 -7.70 -13.59 -27.41
C MET A 1 -8.53 -12.73 -26.47
N MET A 2 -7.92 -12.22 -25.40
CA MET A 2 -8.62 -11.45 -24.37
C MET A 2 -8.75 -10.01 -24.88
N ILE A 3 -9.96 -9.61 -25.27
CA ILE A 3 -10.27 -8.22 -25.61
C ILE A 3 -10.20 -7.45 -24.29
N ILE A 4 -9.02 -6.91 -23.98
CA ILE A 4 -8.87 -5.88 -22.95
C ILE A 4 -9.71 -4.71 -23.47
N GLY A 5 -10.89 -4.53 -22.88
CA GLY A 5 -11.81 -3.46 -23.25
C GLY A 5 -11.04 -2.15 -23.29
N ARG A 6 -11.05 -1.48 -24.45
CA ARG A 6 -10.54 -0.11 -24.56
C ARG A 6 -11.23 0.68 -23.47
N GLY A 7 -10.45 1.10 -22.47
CA GLY A 7 -10.95 2.01 -21.45
C GLY A 7 -11.54 3.27 -22.10
N PRO A 8 -12.34 4.06 -21.37
CA PRO A 8 -12.87 5.31 -21.89
C PRO A 8 -11.73 6.14 -22.52
N ALA A 9 -11.99 6.74 -23.68
CA ALA A 9 -11.00 7.55 -24.39
C ALA A 9 -10.39 8.59 -23.43
N PRO A 10 -9.07 8.83 -23.48
CA PRO A 10 -8.40 9.74 -22.54
C PRO A 10 -9.01 11.14 -22.68
N ALA A 11 -9.39 11.72 -21.53
CA ALA A 11 -10.02 13.03 -21.46
C ALA A 11 -8.96 14.03 -21.02
N TRP A 12 -8.31 14.64 -22.00
CA TRP A 12 -7.21 15.58 -21.79
C TRP A 12 -7.77 16.96 -21.46
N VAL A 13 -7.42 17.47 -20.27
CA VAL A 13 -7.72 18.84 -19.87
C VAL A 13 -6.45 19.65 -19.92
N TRP A 14 -6.51 20.84 -20.53
CA TRP A 14 -5.39 21.76 -20.56
C TRP A 14 -5.13 22.34 -19.17
N VAL A 15 -3.87 22.30 -18.75
CA VAL A 15 -3.37 22.77 -17.46
C VAL A 15 -2.02 23.44 -17.69
N SER A 16 -1.79 24.59 -17.05
CA SER A 16 -0.52 25.31 -17.22
C SER A 16 0.71 24.45 -16.92
N ALA A 17 1.74 24.56 -17.76
CA ALA A 17 3.01 23.84 -17.62
C ALA A 17 3.61 23.81 -16.19
N PRO A 18 3.69 24.95 -15.44
CA PRO A 18 4.25 24.92 -14.07
C PRO A 18 3.42 24.10 -13.09
N ARG A 19 2.11 23.94 -13.35
CA ARG A 19 1.22 23.15 -12.51
C ARG A 19 1.38 21.65 -12.80
N VAL A 20 1.55 21.28 -14.07
CA VAL A 20 1.82 19.90 -14.48
C VAL A 20 3.16 19.40 -13.90
N GLU A 21 4.20 20.24 -13.96
CA GLU A 21 5.51 19.93 -13.40
C GLU A 21 5.43 19.73 -11.88
N ARG A 22 4.75 20.63 -11.16
CA ARG A 22 4.54 20.50 -9.71
C ARG A 22 3.80 19.20 -9.34
N ILE A 23 2.82 18.78 -10.13
CA ILE A 23 2.09 17.52 -9.93
C ILE A 23 3.04 16.33 -10.12
N ARG A 24 3.81 16.29 -11.21
CA ARG A 24 4.79 15.23 -11.49
C ARG A 24 5.84 15.11 -10.39
N THR A 25 6.43 16.22 -9.97
CA THR A 25 7.48 16.23 -8.95
C THR A 25 6.95 15.77 -7.60
N ARG A 26 5.74 16.20 -7.21
CA ARG A 26 5.11 15.75 -5.97
C ARG A 26 4.78 14.26 -5.99
N LEU A 27 4.21 13.75 -7.09
CA LEU A 27 3.88 12.33 -7.23
C LEU A 27 5.13 11.45 -7.17
N ALA A 28 6.22 11.87 -7.82
CA ALA A 28 7.50 11.16 -7.78
C ALA A 28 8.13 11.20 -6.37
N LEU A 29 8.17 12.37 -5.74
CA LEU A 29 8.70 12.55 -4.39
C LEU A 29 7.91 11.79 -3.33
N THR A 30 6.62 11.56 -3.53
CA THR A 30 5.82 10.73 -2.60
C THR A 30 5.87 9.25 -2.94
N GLY A 31 5.84 8.89 -4.22
CA GLY A 31 5.74 7.50 -4.67
C GLY A 31 7.03 6.70 -4.40
N LEU A 32 8.20 7.28 -4.72
CA LEU A 32 9.48 6.57 -4.63
C LEU A 32 9.86 6.22 -3.18
N PRO A 33 9.79 7.15 -2.20
CA PRO A 33 10.04 6.83 -0.81
C PRO A 33 9.02 5.84 -0.25
N LEU A 34 7.77 5.92 -0.69
CA LEU A 34 6.73 5.00 -0.22
C LEU A 34 6.97 3.57 -0.70
N ILE A 35 7.45 3.38 -1.93
CA ILE A 35 7.92 2.07 -2.41
C ILE A 35 9.05 1.55 -1.52
N GLY A 36 10.07 2.38 -1.27
CA GLY A 36 11.21 2.00 -0.43
C GLY A 36 10.79 1.60 0.98
N MET A 37 9.97 2.43 1.63
CA MET A 37 9.45 2.17 2.98
C MET A 37 8.56 0.93 3.02
N ALA A 38 7.66 0.74 2.06
CA ALA A 38 6.81 -0.44 2.00
C ALA A 38 7.63 -1.73 1.86
N LEU A 39 8.72 -1.69 1.09
CA LEU A 39 9.61 -2.83 0.90
C LEU A 39 10.41 -3.14 2.16
N VAL A 40 10.98 -2.12 2.81
CA VAL A 40 11.69 -2.27 4.09
C VAL A 40 10.77 -2.83 5.17
N PHE A 41 9.56 -2.29 5.32
CA PHE A 41 8.61 -2.78 6.32
C PHE A 41 8.06 -4.15 5.96
N GLY A 42 7.83 -4.46 4.69
CA GLY A 42 7.43 -5.80 4.25
C GLY A 42 8.47 -6.85 4.63
N ILE A 43 9.76 -6.59 4.36
CA ILE A 43 10.85 -7.48 4.76
C ILE A 43 10.91 -7.60 6.29
N ALA A 44 10.84 -6.48 7.01
CA ALA A 44 10.87 -6.48 8.47
C ALA A 44 9.70 -7.28 9.07
N LEU A 45 8.48 -7.15 8.53
CA LEU A 45 7.31 -7.91 8.96
C LEU A 45 7.51 -9.42 8.78
N VAL A 46 8.06 -9.85 7.65
CA VAL A 46 8.32 -11.26 7.39
C VAL A 46 9.42 -11.79 8.31
N VAL A 47 10.55 -11.09 8.43
CA VAL A 47 11.68 -11.51 9.25
C VAL A 47 11.28 -11.57 10.72
N ILE A 48 10.64 -10.52 11.25
CA ILE A 48 10.22 -10.48 12.66
C ILE A 48 9.13 -11.53 12.89
N GLY A 49 8.10 -11.57 12.05
CA GLY A 49 6.98 -12.48 12.18
C GLY A 49 7.38 -13.96 12.21
N LEU A 50 8.31 -14.37 11.34
CA LEU A 50 8.82 -15.76 11.32
C LEU A 50 9.71 -16.09 12.53
N ASN A 51 10.36 -15.09 13.13
CA ASN A 51 11.17 -15.26 14.34
C ASN A 51 10.36 -15.21 15.64
N LEU A 52 9.06 -14.88 15.60
CA LEU A 52 8.22 -14.88 16.79
C LEU A 52 7.99 -16.31 17.30
N PRO A 53 7.89 -16.52 18.63
CA PRO A 53 7.54 -17.83 19.19
C PRO A 53 6.20 -18.36 18.65
N SER A 54 5.29 -17.46 18.27
CA SER A 54 3.99 -17.77 17.64
C SER A 54 4.12 -18.40 16.25
N SER A 55 5.27 -18.27 15.54
CA SER A 55 5.48 -18.81 14.19
C SER A 55 5.43 -20.34 14.10
N ARG A 56 5.54 -21.04 15.24
CA ARG A 56 5.32 -22.49 15.33
C ARG A 56 3.86 -22.89 15.09
N SER A 57 2.93 -21.93 15.16
CA SER A 57 1.53 -22.13 14.80
C SER A 57 1.33 -21.85 13.30
N PRO A 58 0.67 -22.75 12.55
CA PRO A 58 0.39 -22.53 11.13
C PRO A 58 -0.48 -21.29 10.90
N ILE A 59 -1.33 -20.92 11.89
CA ILE A 59 -2.16 -19.72 11.85
C ILE A 59 -1.30 -18.46 11.76
N ASN A 60 -0.21 -18.40 12.55
CA ASN A 60 0.67 -17.24 12.51
C ASN A 60 1.47 -17.18 11.19
N VAL A 61 1.93 -18.32 10.67
CA VAL A 61 2.61 -18.34 9.35
C VAL A 61 1.70 -17.79 8.25
N ILE A 62 0.41 -18.16 8.26
CA ILE A 62 -0.59 -17.59 7.35
C ILE A 62 -0.72 -16.08 7.58
N GLY A 63 -0.76 -15.62 8.84
CA GLY A 63 -0.76 -14.20 9.20
C GLY A 63 0.45 -13.44 8.63
N VAL A 64 1.66 -13.97 8.78
CA VAL A 64 2.89 -13.37 8.26
C VAL A 64 2.90 -13.32 6.73
N MET A 65 2.47 -14.38 6.05
CA MET A 65 2.34 -14.38 4.59
C MET A 65 1.32 -13.34 4.12
N THR A 66 0.20 -13.23 4.84
CA THR A 66 -0.83 -12.22 4.55
C THR A 66 -0.31 -10.80 4.77
N ALA A 67 0.49 -10.56 5.82
CA ALA A 67 1.17 -9.29 6.03
C ALA A 67 2.14 -8.95 4.88
N GLY A 68 2.87 -9.95 4.36
CA GLY A 68 3.71 -9.80 3.17
C GLY A 68 2.92 -9.38 1.92
N ILE A 69 1.75 -9.99 1.70
CA ILE A 69 0.82 -9.59 0.62
C ILE A 69 0.35 -8.14 0.83
N GLY A 70 0.01 -7.76 2.07
CA GLY A 70 -0.34 -6.38 2.40
C GLY A 70 0.78 -5.38 2.07
N ALA A 71 2.03 -5.72 2.38
CA ALA A 71 3.19 -4.91 2.02
C ALA A 71 3.39 -4.82 0.51
N PHE A 72 3.15 -5.91 -0.23
CA PHE A 72 3.15 -5.90 -1.69
C PHE A 72 2.06 -4.97 -2.25
N CYS A 73 0.85 -4.96 -1.69
CA CYS A 73 -0.18 -3.99 -2.06
C CYS A 73 0.26 -2.53 -1.79
N ALA A 74 1.01 -2.28 -0.71
CA ALA A 74 1.57 -0.95 -0.44
C ALA A 74 2.64 -0.55 -1.48
N VAL A 75 3.49 -1.49 -1.92
CA VAL A 75 4.43 -1.28 -3.04
C VAL A 75 3.68 -0.93 -4.33
N LEU A 76 2.61 -1.67 -4.66
CA LEU A 76 1.77 -1.38 -5.82
C LEU A 76 1.07 -0.02 -5.73
N SER A 77 0.74 0.43 -4.52
CA SER A 77 0.21 1.79 -4.28
C SER A 77 1.25 2.85 -4.61
N GLY A 78 2.49 2.69 -4.12
CA GLY A 78 3.61 3.58 -4.44
C GLY A 78 3.96 3.56 -5.93
N LEU A 79 3.93 2.39 -6.56
CA LEU A 79 4.15 2.25 -8.00
C LEU A 79 3.06 2.96 -8.81
N SER A 80 1.79 2.83 -8.41
CA SER A 80 0.66 3.51 -9.05
C SER A 80 0.80 5.04 -8.97
N LEU A 81 1.32 5.56 -7.86
CA LEU A 81 1.65 6.99 -7.70
C LEU A 81 2.82 7.41 -8.61
N ALA A 82 3.89 6.62 -8.64
CA ALA A 82 5.06 6.91 -9.47
C ALA A 82 4.74 6.86 -10.97
N THR A 83 3.89 5.93 -11.39
CA THR A 83 3.44 5.81 -12.79
C THR A 83 2.42 6.86 -13.16
N ALA A 84 1.62 7.39 -12.22
CA ALA A 84 0.68 8.49 -12.48
C ALA A 84 1.33 9.76 -13.05
N ARG A 85 2.66 9.90 -12.98
CA ARG A 85 3.42 10.93 -13.70
C ARG A 85 3.19 10.91 -15.21
N SER A 86 2.87 9.74 -15.79
CA SER A 86 2.58 9.59 -17.22
C SER A 86 1.21 10.13 -17.61
N CYS A 87 0.27 10.30 -16.67
CA CYS A 87 -1.04 10.91 -16.91
C CYS A 87 -0.95 12.44 -17.14
N ALA A 88 0.19 13.04 -16.83
CA ALA A 88 0.51 14.42 -17.10
C ALA A 88 1.50 14.44 -18.27
N GLN A 89 1.17 15.02 -19.43
CA GLN A 89 2.08 15.11 -20.57
C GLN A 89 1.95 16.48 -21.25
N GLY A 90 3.06 17.22 -21.32
CA GLY A 90 3.06 18.61 -21.80
C GLY A 90 2.18 19.49 -20.91
N GLU A 91 1.22 20.18 -21.53
CA GLU A 91 0.21 21.02 -20.86
C GLU A 91 -1.13 20.30 -20.67
N TYR A 92 -1.16 18.97 -20.80
CA TYR A 92 -2.39 18.19 -20.73
C TYR A 92 -2.36 17.17 -19.59
N VAL A 93 -3.49 17.00 -18.91
CA VAL A 93 -3.71 16.00 -17.87
C VAL A 93 -4.85 15.08 -18.27
N ASP A 94 -4.62 13.76 -18.24
CA ASP A 94 -5.66 12.76 -18.47
C ASP A 94 -6.50 12.55 -17.19
N VAL A 95 -7.73 13.05 -17.22
CA VAL A 95 -8.67 12.96 -16.10
C VAL A 95 -9.14 11.51 -15.88
N ASN A 96 -9.24 10.72 -16.96
CA ASN A 96 -9.64 9.32 -16.87
C ASN A 96 -8.53 8.47 -16.24
N GLY A 97 -7.27 8.71 -16.64
CA GLY A 97 -6.09 8.16 -16.00
C GLY A 97 -6.01 8.52 -14.51
N ALA A 98 -6.20 9.80 -14.15
CA ALA A 98 -6.22 10.23 -12.75
C ALA A 98 -7.32 9.55 -11.92
N ARG A 99 -8.52 9.35 -12.50
CA ARG A 99 -9.62 8.62 -11.85
C ARG A 99 -9.29 7.13 -11.69
N LEU A 100 -8.66 6.52 -12.68
CA LEU A 100 -8.23 5.12 -12.63
C LEU A 100 -7.18 4.92 -11.52
N VAL A 101 -6.14 5.77 -11.48
CA VAL A 101 -5.12 5.74 -10.43
C VAL A 101 -5.73 5.87 -9.05
N ARG A 102 -6.70 6.77 -8.85
CA ARG A 102 -7.43 6.89 -7.58
C ARG A 102 -8.18 5.62 -7.19
N ARG A 103 -8.87 4.98 -8.14
CA ARG A 103 -9.58 3.71 -7.89
C ARG A 103 -8.61 2.61 -7.53
N LEU A 104 -7.52 2.47 -8.28
CA LEU A 104 -6.47 1.49 -7.99
C LEU A 104 -5.87 1.72 -6.61
N LEU A 105 -5.53 2.97 -6.25
CA LEU A 105 -5.04 3.29 -4.90
C LEU A 105 -6.03 2.93 -3.80
N GLY A 106 -7.34 3.19 -4.01
CA GLY A 106 -8.38 2.77 -3.07
C GLY A 106 -8.43 1.25 -2.91
N VAL A 107 -8.34 0.50 -4.03
CA VAL A 107 -8.32 -0.97 -4.02
C VAL A 107 -7.08 -1.51 -3.33
N TRP A 108 -5.89 -0.99 -3.66
CA TRP A 108 -4.63 -1.41 -3.05
C TRP A 108 -4.57 -1.09 -1.56
N TRP A 109 -5.05 0.09 -1.16
CA TRP A 109 -5.12 0.47 0.24
C TRP A 109 -6.12 -0.38 1.02
N GLY A 110 -7.33 -0.60 0.48
CA GLY A 110 -8.32 -1.49 1.08
C GLY A 110 -7.82 -2.92 1.21
N GLY A 111 -7.12 -3.44 0.19
CA GLY A 111 -6.47 -4.76 0.22
C GLY A 111 -5.39 -4.85 1.29
N ALA A 112 -4.56 -3.80 1.44
CA ALA A 112 -3.55 -3.74 2.50
C ALA A 112 -4.18 -3.71 3.90
N ILE A 113 -5.25 -2.94 4.11
CA ILE A 113 -5.99 -2.91 5.39
C ILE A 113 -6.55 -4.31 5.70
N PHE A 114 -7.20 -4.95 4.74
CA PHE A 114 -7.75 -6.29 4.93
C PHE A 114 -6.65 -7.29 5.31
N CYS A 115 -5.53 -7.26 4.59
CA CYS A 115 -4.39 -8.13 4.89
C CYS A 115 -3.82 -7.88 6.30
N VAL A 116 -3.69 -6.62 6.71
CA VAL A 116 -3.22 -6.26 8.05
C VAL A 116 -4.19 -6.73 9.13
N LEU A 117 -5.50 -6.59 8.93
CA LEU A 117 -6.51 -7.07 9.89
C LEU A 117 -6.46 -8.59 10.05
N VAL A 118 -6.29 -9.33 8.96
CA VAL A 118 -6.14 -10.80 9.00
C VAL A 118 -4.86 -11.19 9.72
N ALA A 119 -3.73 -10.53 9.43
CA ALA A 119 -2.46 -10.78 10.10
C ALA A 119 -2.52 -10.47 11.61
N TRP A 120 -3.15 -9.34 11.96
CA TRP A 120 -3.39 -8.95 13.34
C TRP A 120 -4.24 -9.99 14.07
N PHE A 121 -5.35 -10.41 13.45
CA PHE A 121 -6.23 -11.43 14.02
C PHE A 121 -5.51 -12.75 14.21
N ALA A 122 -4.70 -13.19 13.24
CA ALA A 122 -3.92 -14.42 13.33
C ALA A 122 -2.94 -14.39 14.50
N GLU A 123 -2.23 -13.28 14.71
CA GLU A 123 -1.29 -13.12 15.82
C GLU A 123 -2.02 -13.07 17.18
N VAL A 124 -3.13 -12.32 17.28
CA VAL A 124 -3.96 -12.29 18.50
C VAL A 124 -4.50 -13.67 18.84
N MET A 125 -4.98 -14.42 17.84
CA MET A 125 -5.43 -15.79 18.05
C MET A 125 -4.28 -16.68 18.50
N ALA A 126 -3.10 -16.60 17.88
CA ALA A 126 -1.93 -17.38 18.26
C ALA A 126 -1.49 -17.12 19.70
N LEU A 127 -1.60 -15.88 20.19
CA LEU A 127 -1.29 -15.51 21.57
C LEU A 127 -2.35 -15.99 22.59
N ASN A 128 -3.62 -16.05 22.20
CA ASN A 128 -4.73 -16.41 23.09
C ASN A 128 -5.06 -17.92 23.11
N VAL A 129 -4.30 -18.76 22.41
CA VAL A 129 -4.50 -20.21 22.41
C VAL A 129 -4.21 -20.79 23.81
N LYS A 130 -5.28 -21.21 24.51
CA LYS A 130 -5.20 -21.79 25.87
C LYS A 130 -4.35 -23.06 25.96
N THR A 131 -4.18 -23.79 24.86
CA THR A 131 -3.43 -25.05 24.83
C THR A 131 -1.91 -24.85 24.84
N ARG A 132 -1.42 -23.66 24.47
CA ARG A 132 -0.01 -23.26 24.58
C ARG A 132 0.05 -21.74 24.83
N PRO A 133 0.15 -21.29 26.08
CA PRO A 133 0.30 -19.86 26.36
C PRO A 133 1.63 -19.38 25.79
N VAL A 134 1.57 -18.54 24.77
CA VAL A 134 2.75 -17.89 24.20
C VAL A 134 2.92 -16.55 24.91
N PRO A 135 4.08 -16.28 25.54
CA PRO A 135 4.29 -15.01 26.21
C PRO A 135 4.28 -13.86 25.19
N PHE A 136 3.63 -12.76 25.55
CA PHE A 136 3.71 -11.53 24.77
C PHE A 136 5.13 -10.98 24.86
N THR A 137 5.85 -10.97 23.73
CA THR A 137 7.25 -10.52 23.66
C THR A 137 7.35 -9.11 23.07
N ALA A 138 8.48 -8.44 23.29
CA ALA A 138 8.77 -7.17 22.62
C ALA A 138 8.69 -7.29 21.08
N GLY A 139 9.07 -8.45 20.52
CA GLY A 139 8.95 -8.72 19.09
C GLY A 139 7.50 -8.68 18.59
N ALA A 140 6.56 -9.22 19.36
CA ALA A 140 5.13 -9.19 19.00
C ALA A 140 4.60 -7.75 19.01
N ALA A 141 5.00 -6.94 19.99
CA ALA A 141 4.66 -5.52 20.02
C ALA A 141 5.22 -4.76 18.80
N VAL A 142 6.48 -5.01 18.43
CA VAL A 142 7.10 -4.42 17.23
C VAL A 142 6.39 -4.86 15.95
N TYR A 143 6.02 -6.14 15.83
CA TYR A 143 5.29 -6.68 14.69
C TYR A 143 3.93 -6.00 14.52
N LEU A 144 3.15 -5.88 15.60
CA LEU A 144 1.85 -5.19 15.61
C LEU A 144 2.01 -3.69 15.28
N ALA A 145 3.05 -3.03 15.79
CA ALA A 145 3.33 -1.64 15.46
C ALA A 145 3.67 -1.46 13.97
N LEU A 146 4.46 -2.36 13.38
CA LEU A 146 4.80 -2.35 11.95
C LEU A 146 3.57 -2.56 11.07
N LEU A 147 2.66 -3.45 11.46
CA LEU A 147 1.37 -3.64 10.80
C LEU A 147 0.55 -2.34 10.77
N GLY A 148 0.46 -1.65 11.91
CA GLY A 148 -0.20 -0.34 11.99
C GLY A 148 0.47 0.71 11.10
N LEU A 149 1.80 0.75 11.10
CA LEU A 149 2.57 1.67 10.27
C LEU A 149 2.32 1.44 8.77
N LEU A 150 2.14 0.19 8.35
CA LEU A 150 1.81 -0.17 6.98
C LEU A 150 0.46 0.43 6.53
N ILE A 151 -0.55 0.40 7.41
CA ILE A 151 -1.85 1.05 7.16
C ILE A 151 -1.66 2.56 7.00
N VAL A 152 -0.87 3.17 7.88
CA VAL A 152 -0.61 4.62 7.86
C VAL A 152 0.08 5.02 6.56
N LEU A 153 1.09 4.28 6.10
CA LEU A 153 1.75 4.51 4.82
C LEU A 153 0.79 4.42 3.64
N GLY A 154 -0.03 3.37 3.58
CA GLY A 154 -1.06 3.25 2.56
C GLY A 154 -2.05 4.42 2.58
N GLY A 155 -2.42 4.89 3.78
CA GLY A 155 -3.27 6.06 3.96
C GLY A 155 -2.61 7.34 3.46
N VAL A 156 -1.33 7.56 3.76
CA VAL A 156 -0.57 8.73 3.27
C VAL A 156 -0.55 8.74 1.73
N ALA A 157 -0.31 7.61 1.08
CA ALA A 157 -0.40 7.49 -0.39
C ALA A 157 -1.80 7.87 -0.91
N PHE A 158 -2.85 7.34 -0.29
CA PHE A 158 -4.22 7.61 -0.69
C PHE A 158 -4.59 9.10 -0.53
N PHE A 159 -4.29 9.70 0.61
CA PHE A 159 -4.60 11.11 0.89
C PHE A 159 -3.76 12.07 0.06
N THR A 160 -2.49 11.77 -0.20
CA THR A 160 -1.64 12.59 -1.08
C THR A 160 -2.17 12.57 -2.51
N ALA A 161 -2.49 11.39 -3.06
CA ALA A 161 -3.15 11.29 -4.37
C ALA A 161 -4.46 12.08 -4.42
N HIS A 162 -5.28 11.96 -3.38
CA HIS A 162 -6.57 12.63 -3.32
C HIS A 162 -6.44 14.16 -3.30
N ARG A 163 -5.49 14.71 -2.52
CA ARG A 163 -5.22 16.16 -2.44
C ARG A 163 -4.60 16.69 -3.73
N VAL A 164 -3.60 16.02 -4.30
CA VAL A 164 -2.89 16.48 -5.50
C VAL A 164 -3.82 16.49 -6.71
N LEU A 165 -4.65 15.45 -6.87
CA LEU A 165 -5.53 15.31 -8.03
C LEU A 165 -6.85 16.10 -7.90
N ARG A 166 -7.19 16.69 -6.73
CA ARG A 166 -8.38 17.56 -6.56
C ARG A 166 -8.08 19.02 -6.89
N ALA A 167 -6.80 19.39 -6.92
CA ALA A 167 -6.36 20.76 -7.18
C ALA A 167 -6.12 21.05 -8.68
N GLY A 168 -6.33 20.05 -9.55
CA GLY A 168 -6.41 20.18 -11.00
C GLY A 168 -7.85 19.99 -11.43
#